data_AF-A0A6M0SD93-F1
#
_entry.id   AF-A0A6M0SD93-F1
#
_cell.length_a   1.000
_cell.length_b   1.000
_cell.length_c   1.000
_cell.angle_alpha   90.00
_cell.angle_beta   90.00
_cell.angle_gamma   90.00
#
_symmetry.space_group_name_H-M   'P 1'
#
loop_
_entity.id
_entity.type
_entity.pdbx_description
1 polymer ?
#
loop_
_entity_poly.entity_id
_entity_poly.type
_entity_poly.pdbx_seq_one_letter_code
_entity_poly.pdbx_strand_id
1 'polypeptide(L)'
;MTLSRGTIWAVPIHNGAPYVMPKHPIVPHSHITLAYDVELSDWSPWVGVEFPAQMISQHWNDRVHAIKFAFLDTIPFQLTVRHMTVSRIEGASPIESTKMILDSQPQAIEIDDLYRLFRIQFGKFKEN
;
A
#
# COMPACT_ATOMS: atom_id res chain seq x y z
N MET A 1 9.21 5.92 -29.34
CA MET A 1 9.38 6.36 -27.94
C MET A 1 9.26 5.14 -27.06
N THR A 2 10.23 4.87 -26.20
CA THR A 2 10.14 3.76 -25.24
C THR A 2 9.15 4.16 -24.15
N LEU A 3 8.01 3.47 -24.07
CA LEU A 3 7.01 3.73 -23.04
C LEU A 3 7.58 3.26 -21.70
N SER A 4 7.68 4.17 -20.74
CA SER A 4 8.20 3.85 -19.40
C SER A 4 7.11 3.13 -18.60
N ARG A 5 7.22 1.80 -18.49
CA ARG A 5 6.33 0.96 -17.66
C ARG A 5 6.84 0.82 -16.23
N GLY A 6 5.92 0.67 -15.29
CA GLY A 6 6.28 0.56 -13.88
C GLY A 6 5.08 0.38 -12.95
N THR A 7 5.29 0.70 -11.69
CA THR A 7 4.28 0.61 -10.64
C THR A 7 3.98 2.00 -10.06
N ILE A 8 2.72 2.24 -9.76
CA ILE A 8 2.27 3.45 -9.06
C ILE A 8 2.06 3.13 -7.59
N TRP A 9 2.70 3.94 -6.75
CA TRP A 9 2.68 3.82 -5.31
C TRP A 9 2.06 5.08 -4.71
N ALA A 10 1.27 4.94 -3.64
CA ALA A 10 1.02 6.02 -2.71
C ALA A 10 2.01 5.87 -1.54
N VAL A 11 2.90 6.84 -1.39
CA VAL A 11 3.97 6.83 -0.38
C VAL A 11 3.61 7.80 0.75
N PRO A 12 3.73 7.39 2.02
CA PRO A 12 3.55 8.29 3.17
C PRO A 12 4.39 9.56 3.07
N ILE A 13 3.80 10.74 3.30
CA ILE A 13 4.56 12.01 3.21
C ILE A 13 5.46 12.23 4.42
N HIS A 14 4.95 12.04 5.64
CA HIS A 14 5.67 11.86 6.91
C HIS A 14 4.65 11.98 8.04
N ASN A 15 4.87 11.23 9.13
CA ASN A 15 4.61 11.65 10.51
C ASN A 15 5.37 10.65 11.39
N GLY A 16 6.35 11.11 12.15
CA GLY A 16 7.47 10.33 12.75
C GLY A 16 7.16 9.20 13.72
N ALA A 17 5.93 8.68 13.78
CA ALA A 17 5.55 7.48 14.53
C ALA A 17 5.15 6.35 13.56
N PRO A 18 5.54 5.09 13.82
CA PRO A 18 5.03 3.97 13.04
C PRO A 18 3.50 3.96 13.13
N TYR A 19 2.84 3.71 12.00
CA TYR A 19 1.38 3.61 11.91
C TYR A 19 0.82 2.74 13.03
N VAL A 20 1.49 1.60 13.23
CA VAL A 20 1.20 0.54 14.17
C VAL A 20 2.51 -0.20 14.46
N MET A 21 2.59 -0.90 15.59
CA MET A 21 3.78 -1.69 15.90
C MET A 21 3.90 -2.93 15.00
N PRO A 22 5.06 -3.18 14.35
CA PRO A 22 5.30 -4.40 13.58
C PRO A 22 5.03 -5.68 14.39
N LYS A 23 4.50 -6.70 13.73
CA LYS A 23 4.26 -8.04 14.31
C LYS A 23 5.31 -9.07 13.88
N HIS A 24 6.12 -8.71 12.88
CA HIS A 24 7.14 -9.58 12.27
C HIS A 24 8.46 -8.79 12.05
N PRO A 25 9.61 -9.47 11.90
CA PRO A 25 10.92 -8.82 11.92
C PRO A 25 11.24 -7.98 10.68
N ILE A 26 10.68 -8.29 9.50
CA ILE A 26 10.98 -7.56 8.26
C ILE A 26 9.94 -6.46 8.07
N VAL A 27 10.39 -5.20 8.09
CA VAL A 27 9.56 -4.00 7.85
C VAL A 27 9.88 -3.46 6.45
N PRO A 28 9.01 -3.66 5.44
CA PRO A 28 9.24 -3.13 4.10
C PRO A 28 9.07 -1.60 4.06
N HIS A 29 9.50 -1.00 2.94
CA HIS A 29 9.15 0.39 2.65
C HIS A 29 7.63 0.56 2.62
N SER A 30 7.12 1.45 3.46
CA SER A 30 5.69 1.72 3.59
C SER A 30 5.13 2.38 2.33
N HIS A 31 4.16 1.72 1.68
CA HIS A 31 3.43 2.25 0.54
C HIS A 31 2.09 1.51 0.36
N ILE A 32 1.14 2.15 -0.32
CA ILE A 32 -0.03 1.50 -0.90
C ILE A 32 0.24 1.33 -2.39
N THR A 33 0.07 0.13 -2.93
CA THR A 33 0.16 -0.08 -4.38
C THR A 33 -1.14 0.38 -5.02
N LEU A 34 -1.10 1.37 -5.92
CA LEU A 34 -2.30 1.85 -6.61
C LEU A 34 -2.53 1.11 -7.93
N ALA A 35 -1.45 0.84 -8.66
CA ALA A 35 -1.49 0.15 -9.94
C ALA A 35 -0.14 -0.49 -10.26
N TYR A 36 -0.17 -1.61 -10.98
CA TYR A 36 1.02 -2.39 -11.36
C TYR A 36 1.07 -2.59 -12.87
N ASP A 37 2.27 -2.54 -13.44
CA ASP A 37 2.53 -2.70 -14.87
C ASP A 37 1.73 -1.70 -15.73
N VAL A 38 1.88 -0.41 -15.41
CA VAL A 38 1.21 0.69 -16.10
C VAL A 38 2.21 1.61 -16.80
N GLU A 39 1.75 2.29 -17.84
CA GLU A 39 2.52 3.30 -18.55
C GLU A 39 2.49 4.63 -17.81
N LEU A 40 3.66 5.26 -17.67
CA LEU A 40 3.77 6.56 -17.00
C LEU A 40 2.89 7.64 -17.66
N SER A 41 2.69 7.60 -18.98
CA SER A 41 1.84 8.57 -19.69
C SER A 41 0.40 8.60 -19.19
N ASP A 42 -0.16 7.44 -18.84
CA ASP A 42 -1.55 7.35 -18.37
C ASP A 42 -1.70 7.85 -16.93
N TRP A 43 -0.59 7.84 -16.19
CA TRP A 43 -0.55 8.20 -14.78
C TRP A 43 0.14 9.53 -14.48
N SER A 44 0.71 10.19 -15.49
CA SER A 44 1.47 11.43 -15.30
C SER A 44 0.67 12.54 -14.61
N PRO A 45 -0.66 12.72 -14.82
CA PRO A 45 -1.44 13.73 -14.09
C PRO A 45 -1.55 13.44 -12.59
N TRP A 46 -1.34 12.18 -12.18
CA TRP A 46 -1.48 11.74 -10.80
C TRP A 46 -0.17 11.76 -10.03
N VAL A 47 0.97 11.63 -10.70
CA VAL A 47 2.28 11.63 -10.04
C VAL A 47 2.50 12.97 -9.31
N GLY A 48 2.81 12.89 -8.01
CA GLY A 48 2.98 14.05 -7.13
C GLY A 48 1.70 14.50 -6.43
N VAL A 49 0.52 14.01 -6.83
CA VAL A 49 -0.75 14.32 -6.13
C VAL A 49 -0.70 13.79 -4.70
N GLU A 50 -1.18 14.61 -3.78
CA GLU A 50 -1.29 14.27 -2.36
C GLU A 50 -2.75 14.04 -1.97
N PHE A 51 -2.99 13.05 -1.11
CA PHE A 51 -4.35 12.76 -0.65
C PHE A 51 -4.36 12.13 0.75
N PRO A 52 -5.43 12.38 1.54
CA PRO A 52 -5.62 11.71 2.80
C PRO A 52 -6.17 10.29 2.58
N ALA A 53 -5.68 9.34 3.37
CA ALA A 53 -6.26 8.01 3.50
C ALA A 53 -6.56 7.71 4.97
N GLN A 54 -7.75 7.18 5.23
CA GLN A 54 -8.19 6.71 6.54
C GLN A 54 -7.68 5.29 6.74
N MET A 55 -7.05 5.02 7.88
CA MET A 55 -6.77 3.66 8.33
C MET A 55 -8.08 3.06 8.84
N ILE A 56 -8.48 1.91 8.29
CA ILE A 56 -9.74 1.25 8.64
C ILE A 56 -9.48 0.14 9.64
N SER A 57 -8.53 -0.73 9.35
CA SER A 57 -8.21 -1.85 10.23
C SER A 57 -6.79 -2.37 10.06
N GLN A 58 -6.27 -2.96 11.13
CA GLN A 58 -5.04 -3.74 11.13
C GLN A 58 -5.40 -5.21 10.96
N HIS A 59 -4.61 -5.93 10.17
CA HIS A 59 -4.81 -7.36 9.88
C HIS A 59 -3.47 -8.07 10.00
N TRP A 60 -3.41 -9.17 10.73
CA TRP A 60 -2.20 -10.01 10.76
C TRP A 60 -2.52 -11.50 10.86
N ASN A 61 -1.54 -12.30 10.45
CA ASN A 61 -1.48 -13.75 10.64
C ASN A 61 -0.04 -14.13 11.05
N ASP A 62 0.33 -15.41 10.96
CA ASP A 62 1.67 -15.88 11.37
C ASP A 62 2.80 -15.41 10.43
N ARG A 63 2.48 -14.81 9.28
CA ARG A 63 3.44 -14.51 8.20
C ARG A 63 3.50 -13.04 7.81
N VAL A 64 2.37 -12.35 7.81
CA VAL A 64 2.25 -10.97 7.32
C VAL A 64 1.33 -10.13 8.23
N HIS A 65 1.62 -8.83 8.25
CA HIS A 65 0.85 -7.80 8.95
C HIS A 65 0.65 -6.63 7.99
N ALA A 66 -0.59 -6.17 7.87
CA ALA A 66 -0.98 -5.10 6.97
C ALA A 66 -2.04 -4.18 7.59
N ILE A 67 -2.15 -2.97 7.05
CA ILE A 67 -3.22 -2.02 7.35
C ILE A 67 -4.09 -1.86 6.11
N LYS A 68 -5.41 -1.95 6.28
CA LYS A 68 -6.42 -1.61 5.27
C LYS A 68 -6.74 -0.13 5.34
N PHE A 69 -6.88 0.51 4.19
CA PHE A 69 -7.17 1.93 4.05
C PHE A 69 -8.47 2.19 3.26
N ALA A 70 -9.08 3.35 3.52
CA ALA A 70 -10.05 3.98 2.64
C ALA A 70 -9.54 5.35 2.19
N PHE A 71 -9.85 5.72 0.96
CA PHE A 71 -9.61 7.05 0.40
C PHE A 71 -10.64 7.30 -0.70
N LEU A 72 -10.76 8.55 -1.14
CA LEU A 72 -11.77 8.97 -2.12
C LEU A 72 -11.68 8.16 -3.42
N ASP A 73 -12.82 7.80 -3.99
CA ASP A 73 -12.90 7.06 -5.26
C ASP A 73 -12.41 7.87 -6.47
N THR A 74 -12.19 9.17 -6.29
CA THR A 74 -11.52 10.02 -7.29
C THR A 74 -10.03 9.70 -7.42
N ILE A 75 -9.42 8.99 -6.46
CA ILE A 75 -8.03 8.54 -6.56
C ILE A 75 -7.99 7.22 -7.34
N PRO A 76 -7.25 7.15 -8.45
CA PRO A 76 -7.22 5.97 -9.31
C PRO A 76 -6.61 4.78 -8.57
N PHE A 77 -7.23 3.61 -8.73
CA PHE A 77 -6.87 2.38 -8.05
C PHE A 77 -7.24 1.17 -8.92
N GLN A 78 -6.29 0.26 -9.16
CA GLN A 78 -6.49 -0.92 -10.01
C GLN A 78 -6.53 -2.24 -9.24
N LEU A 79 -6.11 -2.25 -7.97
CA LEU A 79 -6.04 -3.47 -7.19
C LEU A 79 -7.36 -3.78 -6.47
N THR A 80 -7.44 -4.94 -5.84
CA THR A 80 -8.65 -5.39 -5.13
C THR A 80 -8.75 -4.80 -3.72
N VAL A 81 -7.62 -4.58 -3.05
CA VAL A 81 -7.58 -4.16 -1.64
C VAL A 81 -6.61 -3.00 -1.45
N ARG A 82 -7.15 -1.88 -0.96
CA ARG A 82 -6.40 -0.70 -0.54
C ARG A 82 -5.68 -1.01 0.77
N HIS A 83 -4.41 -1.40 0.69
CA HIS A 83 -3.65 -1.78 1.88
C HIS A 83 -2.17 -1.43 1.76
N MET A 84 -1.52 -1.43 2.93
CA MET A 84 -0.07 -1.29 3.09
C MET A 84 0.43 -2.46 3.93
N THR A 85 1.48 -3.13 3.46
CA THR A 85 2.18 -4.12 4.29
C THR A 85 3.02 -3.40 5.34
N VAL A 86 2.82 -3.76 6.61
CA VAL A 86 3.55 -3.20 7.75
C VAL A 86 4.78 -4.04 8.09
N SER A 87 4.61 -5.35 8.14
CA SER A 87 5.72 -6.26 8.44
C SER A 87 5.45 -7.67 7.93
N ARG A 88 6.50 -8.46 7.70
CA ARG A 88 6.42 -9.85 7.26
C ARG A 88 7.58 -10.72 7.80
N ILE A 89 7.45 -12.03 7.66
CA ILE A 89 8.56 -12.97 7.82
C ILE A 89 9.37 -13.11 6.53
N GLU A 90 10.54 -13.74 6.61
CA GLU A 90 11.32 -14.10 5.43
C GLU A 90 10.57 -15.12 4.55
N GLY A 91 10.68 -15.00 3.23
CA GLY A 91 9.97 -15.85 2.28
C GLY A 91 8.48 -15.56 2.10
N ALA A 92 7.88 -14.67 2.90
CA ALA A 92 6.50 -14.24 2.68
C ALA A 92 6.40 -13.31 1.45
N SER A 93 5.48 -13.61 0.54
CA SER A 93 5.24 -12.82 -0.66
C SER A 93 4.36 -11.61 -0.37
N PRO A 94 4.58 -10.44 -1.02
CA PRO A 94 3.69 -9.28 -0.91
C PRO A 94 2.22 -9.55 -1.27
N ILE A 95 1.90 -10.60 -2.03
CA ILE A 95 0.49 -10.94 -2.34
C ILE A 95 -0.25 -11.57 -1.15
N GLU A 96 0.48 -12.06 -0.15
CA GLU A 96 -0.11 -12.72 1.02
C GLU A 96 -0.93 -11.75 1.87
N SER A 97 -0.58 -10.45 1.91
CA SER A 97 -1.36 -9.43 2.60
C SER A 97 -2.73 -9.22 1.96
N THR A 98 -2.81 -9.20 0.62
CA THR A 98 -4.09 -9.11 -0.09
C THR A 98 -4.99 -10.29 0.24
N LYS A 99 -4.45 -11.52 0.19
CA LYS A 99 -5.19 -12.74 0.53
C LYS A 99 -5.69 -12.70 1.96
N MET A 100 -4.80 -12.40 2.91
CA MET A 100 -5.13 -12.30 4.33
C MET A 100 -6.29 -11.33 4.60
N ILE A 101 -6.35 -10.18 3.91
CA ILE A 101 -7.41 -9.19 4.13
C ILE A 101 -8.74 -9.61 3.49
N LEU A 102 -8.70 -10.34 2.37
CA LEU A 102 -9.91 -10.81 1.68
C LEU A 102 -10.50 -12.05 2.34
N ASP A 103 -9.64 -12.94 2.83
CA ASP A 103 -10.06 -14.14 3.53
C ASP A 103 -10.60 -13.75 4.91
N SER A 104 -11.66 -14.40 5.40
CA SER A 104 -12.26 -14.10 6.71
C SER A 104 -11.46 -14.71 7.89
N GLN A 105 -10.15 -14.87 7.74
CA GLN A 105 -9.26 -15.44 8.76
C GLN A 105 -8.23 -14.49 9.45
N PRO A 106 -8.26 -13.15 9.30
CA PRO A 106 -7.30 -12.32 10.01
C PRO A 106 -7.71 -12.10 11.47
N GLN A 107 -6.68 -12.00 12.33
CA GLN A 107 -6.83 -11.22 13.53
C GLN A 107 -6.93 -9.75 13.08
N ALA A 108 -8.12 -9.17 13.24
CA ALA A 108 -8.42 -7.82 12.78
C ALA A 108 -8.78 -6.91 13.97
N ILE A 109 -8.25 -5.69 13.95
CA ILE A 109 -8.65 -4.63 14.88
C ILE A 109 -9.04 -3.42 14.04
N GLU A 110 -10.28 -2.96 14.19
CA GLU A 110 -10.76 -1.72 13.60
C GLU A 110 -10.06 -0.52 14.24
N ILE A 111 -9.79 0.49 13.42
CA ILE A 111 -9.13 1.73 13.80
C ILE A 111 -10.08 2.87 13.45
N ASP A 112 -10.49 3.61 14.46
CA ASP A 112 -11.34 4.78 14.25
C ASP A 112 -10.49 6.05 14.05
N ASP A 113 -10.94 6.88 13.11
CA ASP A 113 -10.51 8.27 12.92
C ASP A 113 -9.02 8.56 12.76
N LEU A 114 -8.24 7.61 12.24
CA LEU A 114 -6.81 7.80 11.99
C LEU A 114 -6.48 8.05 10.52
N TYR A 115 -6.27 9.33 10.18
CA TYR A 115 -5.92 9.76 8.81
C TYR A 115 -4.42 9.93 8.62
N ARG A 116 -3.97 9.67 7.39
CA ARG A 116 -2.56 9.75 6.97
C ARG A 116 -2.47 10.35 5.57
N LEU A 117 -1.48 11.21 5.36
CA LEU A 117 -1.26 11.88 4.08
C LEU A 117 -0.28 11.06 3.24
N PHE A 118 -0.66 10.82 1.98
CA PHE A 118 0.14 10.09 1.00
C PHE A 118 0.40 10.95 -0.23
N ARG A 119 1.50 10.69 -0.92
CA ARG A 119 1.85 11.25 -2.23
C ARG A 119 2.00 10.14 -3.26
N ILE A 120 1.41 10.32 -4.44
CA ILE A 120 1.54 9.38 -5.55
C ILE A 120 2.94 9.48 -6.18
N GLN A 121 3.59 8.34 -6.38
CA GLN A 121 4.90 8.21 -7.01
C GLN A 121 4.91 7.09 -8.05
N PHE A 122 5.75 7.24 -9.07
CA PHE A 122 5.98 6.21 -10.09
C PHE A 122 7.35 5.55 -9.88
N GLY A 123 7.37 4.22 -9.81
CA GLY A 123 8.58 3.41 -9.80
C GLY A 123 8.75 2.68 -11.13
N LYS A 124 9.78 3.04 -11.90
CA LYS A 124 10.09 2.39 -13.18
C LYS A 124 10.56 0.94 -12.96
N PHE A 125 10.14 0.01 -13.82
CA PHE A 125 10.79 -1.31 -13.86
C PHE A 125 12.23 -1.18 -14.36
N LYS A 126 13.15 -1.91 -13.75
CA LYS A 126 14.51 -2.00 -14.28
C LYS A 126 14.43 -2.74 -15.62
N GLU A 127 14.94 -2.12 -16.67
CA GLU A 127 15.22 -2.81 -17.92
C GLU A 127 16.38 -3.77 -17.62
N ASN A 128 16.15 -5.08 -17.77
CA ASN A 128 17.18 -6.12 -17.63
C ASN A 128 18.07 -6.17 -18.88
#